data_AF-A0ABD5T1U9-F1
#
_entry.id   AF-A0ABD5T1U9-F1
#
_cell.length_a   1.000
_cell.length_b   1.000
_cell.length_c   1.000
_cell.angle_alpha   90.00
_cell.angle_beta   90.00
_cell.angle_gamma   90.00
#
_symmetry.space_group_name_H-M   'P 1'
#
loop_
_entity.id
_entity.type
_entity.pdbx_description
1 polymer ?
#
loop_
_entity_poly.entity_id
_entity_poly.type
_entity_poly.pdbx_seq_one_letter_code
_entity_poly.pdbx_strand_id
1 'polypeptide(L)'
;MAAKDDTHDASNDAQTAADPEVFADDKITGLDEGDLLGTHVFEDVLFTGESDVVNVLTGETPAEQDRTVQEAKAFVERTQEEGKAPRVAVKQPPEAAVESRSPYTSSAFCNRKITGSLARHFMFLGAWRSDAYEVDIEADYQSGDVTITVEVAE
;
A
#
# COMPACT_ATOMS: atom_id res chain seq x y z
N MET A 1 41.00 33.78 -39.12
CA MET A 1 39.71 33.49 -38.45
C MET A 1 39.31 32.06 -38.79
N ALA A 2 39.72 31.11 -37.95
CA ALA A 2 39.22 29.73 -37.91
C ALA A 2 38.14 29.67 -36.81
N ALA A 3 37.16 28.78 -36.71
CA ALA A 3 36.73 27.52 -37.34
C ALA A 3 35.18 27.45 -37.14
N LYS A 4 34.36 27.04 -38.12
CA LYS A 4 33.81 25.68 -38.36
C LYS A 4 33.03 25.01 -37.20
N ASP A 5 31.77 24.72 -37.56
CA ASP A 5 31.02 23.47 -37.42
C ASP A 5 30.15 23.16 -36.19
N ASP A 6 28.91 22.82 -36.58
CA ASP A 6 28.01 21.77 -36.13
C ASP A 6 27.35 21.75 -34.75
N THR A 7 26.03 21.98 -34.80
CA THR A 7 24.97 21.04 -34.40
C THR A 7 25.22 20.18 -33.15
N HIS A 8 24.47 20.47 -32.10
CA HIS A 8 23.84 19.43 -31.28
C HIS A 8 22.41 19.86 -30.94
N ASP A 9 21.48 19.19 -31.63
CA ASP A 9 20.20 18.79 -31.09
C ASP A 9 20.46 17.97 -29.82
N ALA A 10 19.87 18.40 -28.72
CA ALA A 10 19.55 17.55 -27.59
C ALA A 10 18.25 18.10 -27.01
N SER A 11 17.16 17.60 -27.57
CA SER A 11 15.93 17.28 -26.83
C SER A 11 16.23 17.12 -25.35
N ASN A 12 15.79 18.07 -24.53
CA ASN A 12 15.66 17.82 -23.10
C ASN A 12 14.20 17.44 -22.92
N ASP A 13 14.00 16.12 -22.77
CA ASP A 13 12.74 15.48 -22.45
C ASP A 13 11.94 16.34 -21.47
N ALA A 14 10.66 16.50 -21.77
CA ALA A 14 9.69 17.02 -20.84
C ALA A 14 9.64 16.03 -19.67
N GLN A 15 10.52 16.23 -18.71
CA GLN A 15 10.46 15.59 -17.41
C GLN A 15 9.17 16.13 -16.80
N THR A 16 8.11 15.32 -16.85
CA THR A 16 6.89 15.53 -16.08
C THR A 16 7.35 15.79 -14.66
N ALA A 17 7.26 17.04 -14.23
CA ALA A 17 7.84 17.44 -12.96
C ALA A 17 7.05 16.75 -11.86
N ALA A 18 7.73 15.94 -11.04
CA ALA A 18 7.19 15.33 -9.85
C ALA A 18 6.31 16.33 -9.10
N ASP A 19 5.10 15.92 -8.71
CA ASP A 19 4.22 16.78 -7.91
C ASP A 19 4.89 17.03 -6.54
N PRO A 20 5.36 18.27 -6.27
CA PRO A 20 6.06 18.56 -5.03
C PRO A 20 5.14 18.44 -3.82
N GLU A 21 3.81 18.43 -3.97
CA GLU A 21 2.87 18.22 -2.87
C GLU A 21 2.90 16.79 -2.33
N VAL A 22 3.22 15.79 -3.17
CA VAL A 22 3.39 14.40 -2.72
C VAL A 22 4.54 14.26 -1.74
N PHE A 23 5.60 15.04 -1.98
CA PHE A 23 6.78 15.06 -1.13
C PHE A 23 6.79 16.27 -0.19
N ALA A 24 5.80 17.17 -0.15
CA ALA A 24 5.92 18.44 0.59
C ALA A 24 6.08 18.30 2.11
N ASP A 25 5.69 17.15 2.69
CA ASP A 25 5.98 16.79 4.08
C ASP A 25 7.43 16.24 4.27
N ASP A 26 8.30 16.43 3.25
CA ASP A 26 9.62 15.79 3.04
C ASP A 26 10.63 15.96 4.17
N LYS A 27 10.45 16.97 5.02
CA LYS A 27 11.45 17.28 6.05
C LYS A 27 11.62 16.18 7.09
N ILE A 28 10.82 15.11 7.02
CA ILE A 28 10.79 14.02 7.99
C ILE A 28 11.26 12.67 7.39
N THR A 29 11.32 12.49 6.06
CA THR A 29 11.30 11.12 5.49
C THR A 29 12.51 10.71 4.68
N GLY A 30 13.16 11.63 3.95
CA GLY A 30 14.29 11.28 3.08
C GLY A 30 13.95 10.28 1.97
N LEU A 31 12.67 10.24 1.56
CA LEU A 31 12.19 9.46 0.43
C LEU A 31 11.95 10.41 -0.75
N ASP A 32 12.24 9.96 -1.95
CA ASP A 32 12.03 10.74 -3.18
C ASP A 32 11.16 10.00 -4.20
N GLU A 33 10.99 10.58 -5.39
CA GLU A 33 10.20 9.98 -6.47
C GLU A 33 10.76 8.63 -6.93
N GLY A 34 12.07 8.42 -6.83
CA GLY A 34 12.70 7.13 -7.10
C GLY A 34 12.31 6.06 -6.10
N ASP A 35 11.99 6.43 -4.85
CA ASP A 35 11.44 5.51 -3.85
C ASP A 35 9.94 5.25 -4.02
N LEU A 36 9.23 6.12 -4.75
CA LEU A 36 7.80 6.00 -5.02
C LEU A 36 7.53 5.10 -6.24
N LEU A 37 8.19 5.36 -7.36
CA LEU A 37 7.88 4.72 -8.65
C LEU A 37 8.21 3.22 -8.67
N GLY A 38 7.48 2.48 -9.50
CA GLY A 38 7.65 1.04 -9.70
C GLY A 38 6.77 0.20 -8.77
N THR A 39 7.15 -1.08 -8.63
CA THR A 39 6.37 -2.10 -7.92
C THR A 39 6.94 -2.36 -6.53
N HIS A 40 6.09 -2.27 -5.52
CA HIS A 40 6.40 -2.47 -4.11
C HIS A 40 5.55 -3.62 -3.55
N VAL A 41 6.21 -4.70 -3.12
CA VAL A 41 5.55 -5.86 -2.49
C VAL A 41 5.74 -5.80 -0.98
N PHE A 42 4.64 -5.90 -0.24
CA PHE A 42 4.60 -5.98 1.21
C PHE A 42 4.09 -7.36 1.62
N GLU A 43 4.98 -8.18 2.16
CA GLU A 43 4.74 -9.60 2.40
C GLU A 43 4.04 -9.87 3.75
N ASP A 44 3.15 -10.86 3.79
CA ASP A 44 2.46 -11.35 5.01
C ASP A 44 1.78 -10.24 5.84
N VAL A 45 1.16 -9.28 5.16
CA VAL A 45 0.41 -8.16 5.76
C VAL A 45 -1.10 -8.35 5.72
N LEU A 46 -1.60 -9.17 4.78
CA LEU A 46 -3.01 -9.44 4.59
C LEU A 46 -3.50 -10.63 5.43
N PHE A 47 -4.79 -10.66 5.65
CA PHE A 47 -5.44 -11.83 6.24
C PHE A 47 -5.57 -12.99 5.24
N THR A 48 -4.97 -14.14 5.54
CA THR A 48 -4.92 -15.30 4.62
C THR A 48 -6.00 -16.35 4.86
N GLY A 49 -6.92 -16.14 5.81
CA GLY A 49 -7.86 -17.18 6.27
C GLY A 49 -7.32 -18.01 7.43
N GLU A 50 -6.03 -17.94 7.70
CA GLU A 50 -5.41 -18.63 8.84
C GLU A 50 -5.36 -17.71 10.06
N SER A 51 -5.63 -18.29 11.23
CA SER A 51 -5.52 -17.59 12.51
C SER A 51 -4.43 -18.21 13.37
N ASP A 52 -3.54 -17.36 13.87
CA ASP A 52 -2.52 -17.75 14.85
C ASP A 52 -3.11 -17.95 16.26
N VAL A 53 -4.40 -17.63 16.45
CA VAL A 53 -5.09 -17.75 17.74
C VAL A 53 -5.68 -19.15 17.91
N VAL A 54 -5.25 -19.85 18.96
CA VAL A 54 -5.79 -21.16 19.35
C VAL A 54 -6.22 -21.18 20.81
N ASN A 55 -7.24 -21.97 21.11
CA ASN A 55 -7.63 -22.25 22.49
C ASN A 55 -6.60 -23.18 23.14
N VAL A 56 -5.97 -22.73 24.22
CA VAL A 56 -4.92 -23.49 24.92
C VAL A 56 -5.38 -24.84 25.49
N LEU A 57 -6.68 -25.03 25.74
CA LEU A 57 -7.22 -26.27 26.29
C LEU A 57 -7.58 -27.29 25.21
N THR A 58 -7.99 -26.84 24.03
CA THR A 58 -8.47 -27.73 22.94
C THR A 58 -7.51 -27.82 21.76
N GLY A 59 -6.62 -26.84 21.61
CA GLY A 59 -5.76 -26.69 20.43
C GLY A 59 -6.50 -26.19 19.18
N GLU A 60 -7.79 -25.88 19.30
CA GLU A 60 -8.63 -25.47 18.17
C GLU A 60 -8.69 -23.94 18.03
N THR A 61 -8.78 -23.45 16.80
CA THR A 61 -9.05 -22.04 16.52
C THR A 61 -10.45 -21.66 17.00
N PRO A 62 -10.61 -20.59 17.81
CA PRO A 62 -11.94 -20.13 18.24
C PRO A 62 -12.83 -19.77 17.04
N ALA A 63 -14.12 -20.06 17.13
CA ALA A 63 -15.07 -19.84 16.03
C ALA A 63 -15.14 -18.37 15.55
N GLU A 64 -14.86 -17.40 16.42
CA GLU A 64 -14.79 -15.99 16.02
C GLU A 64 -13.57 -15.65 15.15
N GLN A 65 -12.52 -16.45 15.27
CA GLN A 65 -11.23 -16.29 14.59
C GLN A 65 -11.10 -17.16 13.34
N ASP A 66 -11.92 -18.22 13.24
CA ASP A 66 -12.03 -19.06 12.04
C ASP A 66 -12.88 -18.35 10.98
N ARG A 67 -12.24 -17.45 10.23
CA ARG A 67 -12.86 -16.64 9.19
C ARG A 67 -12.30 -16.95 7.82
N THR A 68 -13.12 -16.83 6.81
CA THR A 68 -12.72 -17.05 5.42
C THR A 68 -12.20 -15.77 4.77
N VAL A 69 -11.33 -15.91 3.78
CA VAL A 69 -10.90 -14.79 2.91
C VAL A 69 -12.10 -14.11 2.26
N GLN A 70 -13.12 -14.86 1.88
CA GLN A 70 -14.34 -14.34 1.26
C GLN A 70 -15.12 -13.43 2.22
N GLU A 71 -15.25 -13.80 3.50
CA GLU A 71 -15.83 -12.91 4.52
C GLU A 71 -15.01 -11.65 4.71
N ALA A 72 -13.67 -11.76 4.70
CA ALA A 72 -12.78 -10.61 4.81
C ALA A 72 -12.93 -9.65 3.62
N LYS A 73 -13.00 -10.17 2.39
CA LYS A 73 -13.26 -9.39 1.17
C LYS A 73 -14.61 -8.68 1.24
N ALA A 74 -15.68 -9.39 1.61
CA ALA A 74 -17.01 -8.80 1.75
C ALA A 74 -17.06 -7.74 2.87
N PHE A 75 -16.31 -7.93 3.95
CA PHE A 75 -16.16 -6.93 5.01
C PHE A 75 -15.49 -5.66 4.48
N VAL A 76 -14.38 -5.81 3.75
CA VAL A 76 -13.66 -4.70 3.14
C VAL A 76 -14.55 -3.94 2.17
N GLU A 77 -15.22 -4.62 1.25
CA GLU A 77 -16.19 -4.04 0.30
C GLU A 77 -17.23 -3.17 0.99
N ARG A 78 -17.80 -3.65 2.11
CA ARG A 78 -18.79 -2.87 2.90
C ARG A 78 -18.19 -1.64 3.58
N THR A 79 -16.90 -1.66 3.87
CA THR A 79 -16.17 -0.55 4.52
C THR A 79 -15.50 0.39 3.53
N GLN A 80 -15.61 0.14 2.22
CA GLN A 80 -15.12 1.08 1.23
C GLN A 80 -15.91 2.39 1.34
N GLU A 81 -15.21 3.50 1.19
CA GLU A 81 -15.78 4.85 1.24
C GLU A 81 -15.38 5.59 -0.03
N GLU A 82 -16.35 6.20 -0.70
CA GLU A 82 -16.11 6.98 -1.91
C GLU A 82 -15.18 8.18 -1.60
N GLY A 83 -14.20 8.42 -2.48
CA GLY A 83 -13.20 9.47 -2.29
C GLY A 83 -12.19 9.19 -1.17
N LYS A 84 -12.12 7.95 -0.65
CA LYS A 84 -11.07 7.49 0.27
C LYS A 84 -10.18 6.46 -0.39
N ALA A 85 -8.95 6.36 0.11
CA ALA A 85 -7.98 5.39 -0.37
C ALA A 85 -8.55 3.96 -0.27
N PRO A 86 -8.35 3.12 -1.31
CA PRO A 86 -8.80 1.74 -1.30
C PRO A 86 -8.38 1.00 -0.04
N ARG A 87 -9.31 0.23 0.51
CA ARG A 87 -9.09 -0.56 1.72
C ARG A 87 -8.82 -2.03 1.40
N VAL A 88 -8.05 -2.68 2.28
CA VAL A 88 -7.72 -4.11 2.27
C VAL A 88 -7.93 -4.73 3.66
N ALA A 89 -8.10 -6.06 3.72
CA ALA A 89 -8.23 -6.79 4.98
C ALA A 89 -6.85 -7.18 5.50
N VAL A 90 -6.42 -6.50 6.55
CA VAL A 90 -5.10 -6.67 7.17
C VAL A 90 -5.20 -7.65 8.32
N LYS A 91 -4.22 -8.54 8.42
CA LYS A 91 -4.07 -9.48 9.53
C LYS A 91 -3.91 -8.71 10.85
N GLN A 92 -4.65 -9.11 11.88
CA GLN A 92 -4.44 -8.57 13.22
C GLN A 92 -3.44 -9.43 13.99
N PRO A 93 -2.61 -8.83 14.86
CA PRO A 93 -1.82 -9.61 15.80
C PRO A 93 -2.76 -10.37 16.76
N PRO A 94 -2.34 -11.53 17.28
CA PRO A 94 -3.19 -12.42 18.09
C PRO A 94 -3.89 -11.71 19.25
N GLU A 95 -3.20 -10.81 19.95
CA GLU A 95 -3.74 -10.09 21.11
C GLU A 95 -4.90 -9.18 20.70
N ALA A 96 -4.72 -8.43 19.61
CA ALA A 96 -5.76 -7.54 19.09
C ALA A 96 -6.92 -8.34 18.49
N ALA A 97 -6.63 -9.50 17.90
CA ALA A 97 -7.64 -10.36 17.33
C ALA A 97 -8.56 -10.94 18.40
N VAL A 98 -8.00 -11.35 19.55
CA VAL A 98 -8.76 -11.80 20.73
C VAL A 98 -9.60 -10.66 21.31
N GLU A 99 -9.01 -9.48 21.50
CA GLU A 99 -9.71 -8.33 22.08
C GLU A 99 -10.91 -7.89 21.24
N SER A 100 -10.70 -7.78 19.91
CA SER A 100 -11.72 -7.34 18.97
C SER A 100 -12.66 -8.46 18.50
N ARG A 101 -12.36 -9.72 18.84
CA ARG A 101 -13.05 -10.92 18.33
C ARG A 101 -13.09 -10.97 16.80
N SER A 102 -12.01 -10.57 16.15
CA SER A 102 -11.85 -10.58 14.69
C SER A 102 -10.40 -10.83 14.31
N PRO A 103 -10.08 -11.73 13.37
CA PRO A 103 -8.71 -12.00 12.95
C PRO A 103 -8.16 -10.93 12.00
N TYR A 104 -9.01 -10.03 11.50
CA TYR A 104 -8.65 -8.99 10.55
C TYR A 104 -9.32 -7.65 10.85
N THR A 105 -8.70 -6.59 10.32
CA THR A 105 -9.28 -5.25 10.29
C THR A 105 -9.22 -4.68 8.87
N SER A 106 -10.09 -3.72 8.58
CA SER A 106 -10.07 -3.00 7.30
C SER A 106 -9.15 -1.80 7.42
N SER A 107 -8.19 -1.65 6.51
CA SER A 107 -7.22 -0.57 6.52
C SER A 107 -7.01 -0.04 5.10
N ALA A 108 -6.72 1.26 4.96
CA ALA A 108 -6.25 1.80 3.69
C ALA A 108 -4.95 1.09 3.27
N PHE A 109 -4.77 0.82 1.98
CA PHE A 109 -3.60 0.11 1.44
C PHE A 109 -2.27 0.77 1.83
N CYS A 110 -2.24 2.11 1.90
CA CYS A 110 -1.05 2.88 2.26
C CYS A 110 -0.78 2.92 3.78
N ASN A 111 -1.59 2.28 4.64
CA ASN A 111 -1.40 2.39 6.09
C ASN A 111 -0.01 1.90 6.50
N ARG A 112 0.62 2.58 7.48
CA ARG A 112 1.95 2.20 8.01
C ARG A 112 2.06 0.74 8.48
N LYS A 113 0.94 0.11 8.87
CA LYS A 113 0.92 -1.32 9.25
C LYS A 113 1.20 -2.25 8.06
N ILE A 114 0.88 -1.80 6.84
CA ILE A 114 1.15 -2.49 5.58
C ILE A 114 2.50 -2.01 5.05
N THR A 115 2.67 -0.71 4.92
CA THR A 115 3.85 -0.12 4.26
C THR A 115 5.11 -0.09 5.13
N GLY A 116 4.99 -0.42 6.41
CA GLY A 116 6.08 -0.53 7.38
C GLY A 116 6.56 0.79 7.97
N SER A 117 6.16 1.96 7.43
CA SER A 117 6.58 3.26 7.98
C SER A 117 5.55 4.37 7.76
N LEU A 118 5.62 5.40 8.60
CA LEU A 118 4.78 6.59 8.44
C LEU A 118 5.18 7.41 7.20
N ALA A 119 6.46 7.39 6.84
CA ALA A 119 6.99 8.01 5.63
C ALA A 119 6.32 7.43 4.37
N ARG A 120 6.37 6.10 4.22
CA ARG A 120 5.73 5.41 3.09
C ARG A 120 4.21 5.58 3.11
N HIS A 121 3.60 5.69 4.28
CA HIS A 121 2.18 6.00 4.38
C HIS A 121 1.81 7.32 3.69
N PHE A 122 2.55 8.39 3.97
CA PHE A 122 2.29 9.68 3.34
C PHE A 122 2.67 9.69 1.86
N MET A 123 3.78 9.06 1.49
CA MET A 123 4.22 8.95 0.09
C MET A 123 3.16 8.28 -0.80
N PHE A 124 2.70 7.07 -0.45
CA PHE A 124 1.66 6.38 -1.24
C PHE A 124 0.29 7.05 -1.15
N LEU A 125 -0.04 7.67 0.00
CA LEU A 125 -1.29 8.43 0.11
C LEU A 125 -1.27 9.70 -0.75
N GLY A 126 -0.11 10.36 -0.84
CA GLY A 126 0.12 11.53 -1.68
C GLY A 126 0.01 11.15 -3.15
N ALA A 127 0.72 10.09 -3.57
CA ALA A 127 0.65 9.57 -4.93
C ALA A 127 -0.80 9.23 -5.33
N TRP A 128 -1.55 8.51 -4.48
CA TRP A 128 -2.94 8.15 -4.75
C TRP A 128 -3.91 9.35 -4.82
N ARG A 129 -3.56 10.49 -4.20
CA ARG A 129 -4.37 11.72 -4.24
C ARG A 129 -3.98 12.66 -5.37
N SER A 130 -2.80 12.50 -5.94
CA SER A 130 -2.28 13.36 -6.98
C SER A 130 -2.71 12.81 -8.34
N ASP A 131 -3.12 13.71 -9.23
CA ASP A 131 -3.41 13.35 -10.62
C ASP A 131 -2.11 13.09 -11.43
N ALA A 132 -0.93 13.30 -10.82
CA ALA A 132 0.36 13.09 -11.47
C ALA A 132 0.80 11.61 -11.50
N TYR A 133 0.14 10.73 -10.75
CA TYR A 133 0.51 9.32 -10.64
C TYR A 133 -0.69 8.40 -10.81
N GLU A 134 -0.45 7.27 -11.47
CA GLU A 134 -1.36 6.13 -11.45
C GLU A 134 -0.92 5.14 -10.37
N VAL A 135 -1.84 4.78 -9.48
CA VAL A 135 -1.57 3.84 -8.37
C VAL A 135 -2.48 2.63 -8.49
N ASP A 136 -1.90 1.48 -8.76
CA ASP A 136 -2.59 0.19 -8.78
C ASP A 136 -2.30 -0.60 -7.50
N ILE A 137 -3.33 -1.29 -6.99
CA ILE A 137 -3.25 -2.05 -5.74
C ILE A 137 -3.79 -3.46 -5.97
N GLU A 138 -2.90 -4.43 -5.85
CA GLU A 138 -3.24 -5.85 -5.86
C GLU A 138 -3.13 -6.44 -4.45
N ALA A 139 -4.17 -7.14 -4.01
CA ALA A 139 -4.22 -7.81 -2.73
C ALA A 139 -4.27 -9.34 -2.92
N ASP A 140 -3.13 -10.00 -2.75
CA ASP A 140 -3.02 -11.46 -2.81
C ASP A 140 -3.24 -12.07 -1.42
N TYR A 141 -4.50 -12.35 -1.12
CA TYR A 141 -4.88 -13.01 0.13
C TYR A 141 -4.43 -14.48 0.23
N GLN A 142 -3.93 -15.09 -0.86
CA GLN A 142 -3.39 -16.45 -0.80
C GLN A 142 -1.99 -16.46 -0.21
N SER A 143 -1.12 -15.53 -0.63
CA SER A 143 0.22 -15.38 -0.05
C SER A 143 0.24 -14.51 1.20
N GLY A 144 -0.73 -13.61 1.34
CA GLY A 144 -0.75 -12.59 2.39
C GLY A 144 -0.16 -11.25 1.94
N ASP A 145 0.14 -11.07 0.66
CA ASP A 145 0.93 -9.94 0.16
C ASP A 145 0.05 -8.82 -0.42
N VAL A 146 0.52 -7.58 -0.27
CA VAL A 146 0.00 -6.44 -1.02
C VAL A 146 1.05 -5.95 -1.99
N THR A 147 0.67 -5.83 -3.24
CA THR A 147 1.49 -5.19 -4.27
C THR A 147 0.92 -3.80 -4.56
N ILE A 148 1.77 -2.78 -4.48
CA ILE A 148 1.46 -1.40 -4.88
C ILE A 148 2.35 -1.07 -6.07
N THR A 149 1.74 -0.73 -7.21
CA THR A 149 2.47 -0.26 -8.39
C THR A 149 2.16 1.20 -8.61
N VAL A 150 3.20 2.01 -8.78
CA VAL A 150 3.08 3.45 -9.04
C VAL A 150 3.80 3.82 -10.31
N GLU A 151 3.08 4.49 -11.21
CA GLU A 151 3.59 5.00 -12.48
C GLU A 151 3.24 6.49 -12.58
N VAL A 152 3.98 7.22 -13.43
CA VAL A 152 3.63 8.60 -13.76
C VAL A 152 2.41 8.58 -14.68
N ALA A 153 1.41 9.41 -14.41
CA ALA A 153 0.23 9.53 -15.25
C ALA A 153 0.58 10.12 -16.63
N GLU A 154 -0.07 9.62 -17.70
CA GLU A 154 0.12 10.07 -19.08
C GLU A 154 -0.51 11.44 -19.40
#